data_AF-A0A952X2K6-F1
#
_entry.id   AF-A0A952X2K6-F1
#
_cell.length_a   1.000
_cell.length_b   1.000
_cell.length_c   1.000
_cell.angle_alpha   90.00
_cell.angle_beta   90.00
_cell.angle_gamma   90.00
#
_symmetry.space_group_name_H-M   'P 1'
#
loop_
_entity.id
_entity.type
_entity.pdbx_description
1 polymer ?
#
loop_
_entity_poly.entity_id
_entity_poly.type
_entity_poly.pdbx_seq_one_letter_code
_entity_poly.pdbx_strand_id
1 'polypeptide(L)'
;MCPVQNTPTDPKPTVEAFPLNTTGGSAGNEIERVCIDNELVITTWSPIHLRTKLKELYWKDGKAAAGAMAFWEDTLRYLYLPRLKSRDSLTQAIRTGAASTDFFGTAYGQEGDKYTGFHIGEGNVQFDDTLLLIEPSAATEYLAQLKKAEEAAKTGSTATGGGTSTDGGTSGGGDTGTGTSTDGQGTTGTGGTGTTGTGTTTATKPKSFHGSIQIKPSAAKMHLVQVADEIIALLAGDPNASLNITLEINAEFPSGASDQIKRAVSENASALGFKTKAWE
;
A
#
# COMPACT_ATOMS: atom_id res chain seq x y z
N MET A 1 -27.03 23.93 21.07
CA MET A 1 -26.98 23.06 22.27
C MET A 1 -26.55 21.68 21.82
N CYS A 2 -25.58 21.08 22.50
CA CYS A 2 -25.01 19.79 22.13
C CYS A 2 -25.00 18.85 23.34
N PRO A 3 -25.57 17.64 23.25
CA PRO A 3 -25.43 16.64 24.29
C PRO A 3 -23.96 16.28 24.49
N VAL A 4 -23.54 15.94 25.70
CA VAL A 4 -22.17 15.52 26.02
C VAL A 4 -22.21 14.39 27.03
N GLN A 5 -21.33 13.41 26.86
CA GLN A 5 -21.01 12.39 27.86
C GLN A 5 -19.48 12.26 27.85
N ASN A 6 -18.82 12.42 28.99
CA ASN A 6 -17.36 12.45 29.02
C ASN A 6 -16.78 11.03 29.13
N THR A 7 -17.46 10.17 29.90
CA THR A 7 -17.03 8.78 30.12
C THR A 7 -18.17 7.79 29.90
N PRO A 8 -17.88 6.53 29.54
CA PRO A 8 -18.91 5.48 29.43
C PRO A 8 -19.68 5.24 30.73
N THR A 9 -19.08 5.59 31.87
CA THR A 9 -19.64 5.38 33.20
C THR A 9 -20.49 6.54 33.72
N ASP A 10 -20.55 7.66 32.98
CA ASP A 10 -21.36 8.81 33.38
C ASP A 10 -22.84 8.41 33.43
N PRO A 11 -23.55 8.67 34.54
CA PRO A 11 -24.90 8.13 34.77
C PRO A 11 -25.96 8.78 33.87
N LYS A 12 -25.70 9.97 33.33
CA LYS A 12 -26.57 10.69 32.40
C LYS A 12 -25.78 11.68 31.55
N PRO A 13 -26.15 11.89 30.27
CA PRO A 13 -25.55 12.93 29.45
C PRO A 13 -25.95 14.33 29.95
N THR A 14 -25.09 15.30 29.74
CA THR A 14 -25.36 16.73 29.94
C THR A 14 -25.62 17.42 28.61
N VAL A 15 -26.08 18.67 28.64
CA VAL A 15 -26.26 19.49 27.44
C VAL A 15 -25.45 20.77 27.60
N GLU A 16 -24.56 21.02 26.67
CA GLU A 16 -23.73 22.22 26.63
C GLU A 16 -24.28 23.23 25.61
N ALA A 17 -24.22 24.51 25.97
CA ALA A 17 -24.70 25.60 25.12
C ALA A 17 -23.52 26.34 24.49
N PHE A 18 -23.51 26.40 23.15
CA PHE A 18 -22.54 27.16 22.38
C PHE A 18 -23.23 28.38 21.78
N PRO A 19 -22.78 29.61 22.10
CA PRO A 19 -23.38 30.83 21.57
C PRO A 19 -23.08 30.96 20.07
N LEU A 20 -24.06 31.46 19.32
CA LEU A 20 -23.92 31.79 17.90
C LEU A 20 -23.83 33.30 17.73
N ASN A 21 -22.91 33.77 16.89
CA ASN A 21 -22.84 35.17 16.51
C ASN A 21 -23.99 35.51 15.54
N THR A 22 -24.76 36.55 15.87
CA THR A 22 -25.86 37.06 15.03
C THR A 22 -25.43 38.17 14.07
N THR A 23 -24.20 38.64 14.21
CA THR A 23 -23.60 39.73 13.42
C THR A 23 -22.53 39.18 12.48
N GLY A 24 -22.98 38.47 11.44
CA GLY A 24 -22.10 37.95 10.38
C GLY A 24 -22.71 36.75 9.65
N GLY A 25 -22.61 36.74 8.33
CA GLY A 25 -22.92 35.58 7.48
C GLY A 25 -24.34 35.00 7.62
N SER A 26 -24.54 33.82 7.03
CA SER A 26 -25.76 33.04 7.21
C SER A 26 -25.70 32.22 8.51
N ALA A 27 -26.85 31.95 9.13
CA ALA A 27 -26.93 31.13 10.34
C ALA A 27 -26.32 29.73 10.15
N GLY A 28 -26.42 29.16 8.94
CA GLY A 28 -25.81 27.87 8.61
C GLY A 28 -24.29 27.89 8.71
N ASN A 29 -23.64 28.93 8.15
CA ASN A 29 -22.19 29.06 8.19
C ASN A 29 -21.69 29.28 9.63
N GLU A 30 -22.44 30.04 10.43
CA GLU A 30 -22.09 30.26 11.84
C GLU A 30 -22.22 28.97 12.67
N ILE A 31 -23.25 28.15 12.41
CA ILE A 31 -23.40 26.83 13.05
C ILE A 31 -22.23 25.92 12.66
N GLU A 32 -21.87 25.85 11.37
CA GLU A 32 -20.75 25.03 10.91
C GLU A 32 -19.44 25.48 11.57
N ARG A 33 -19.17 26.79 11.60
CA ARG A 33 -17.99 27.36 12.26
C ARG A 33 -17.94 26.98 13.74
N VAL A 34 -19.02 27.20 14.49
CA VAL A 34 -19.07 26.86 15.92
C VAL A 34 -18.89 25.37 16.16
N CYS A 35 -19.46 24.51 15.30
CA CYS A 35 -19.27 23.07 15.37
C CYS A 35 -17.82 22.62 15.14
N ILE A 36 -17.10 23.26 14.20
CA ILE A 36 -15.71 22.93 13.89
C ILE A 36 -14.76 23.51 14.95
N ASP A 37 -14.90 24.79 15.28
CA ASP A 37 -14.01 25.51 16.21
C ASP A 37 -14.01 24.90 17.62
N ASN A 38 -15.15 24.32 18.04
CA ASN A 38 -15.30 23.67 19.35
C ASN A 38 -15.19 22.14 19.27
N GLU A 39 -14.70 21.58 18.15
CA GLU A 39 -14.56 20.14 17.91
C GLU A 39 -15.85 19.31 18.14
N LEU A 40 -17.02 19.93 18.00
CA LEU A 40 -18.32 19.26 18.11
C LEU A 40 -18.57 18.34 16.91
N VAL A 41 -17.95 18.67 15.78
CA VAL A 41 -17.84 17.82 14.59
C VAL A 41 -16.40 17.87 14.09
N ILE A 42 -15.74 16.73 14.08
CA ILE A 42 -14.34 16.59 13.72
C ILE A 42 -14.22 16.27 12.23
N THR A 43 -13.63 17.18 11.47
CA THR A 43 -13.45 17.05 10.02
C THR A 43 -12.12 16.38 9.65
N THR A 44 -11.09 16.62 10.45
CA THR A 44 -9.75 16.03 10.34
C THR A 44 -9.35 15.46 11.68
N TRP A 45 -8.86 14.23 11.72
CA TRP A 45 -8.51 13.57 12.97
C TRP A 45 -7.11 12.97 12.93
N SER A 46 -6.38 13.08 14.05
CA SER A 46 -4.99 12.65 14.16
C SER A 46 -4.88 11.20 14.63
N PRO A 47 -3.91 10.41 14.12
CA PRO A 47 -3.69 9.03 14.56
C PRO A 47 -3.40 8.90 16.06
N ILE A 48 -2.85 9.94 16.71
CA ILE A 48 -2.61 9.91 18.16
C ILE A 48 -3.92 9.89 18.96
N HIS A 49 -4.96 10.58 18.49
CA HIS A 49 -6.28 10.60 19.13
C HIS A 49 -6.99 9.25 18.94
N LEU A 50 -6.91 8.67 17.74
CA LEU A 50 -7.39 7.33 17.46
C LEU A 50 -6.72 6.30 18.38
N ARG A 51 -5.39 6.28 18.43
CA ARG A 51 -4.62 5.41 19.34
C ARG A 51 -5.06 5.56 20.79
N THR A 52 -5.25 6.80 21.24
CA THR A 52 -5.65 7.07 22.63
C THR A 52 -7.01 6.44 22.93
N LYS A 53 -7.99 6.58 22.03
CA LYS A 53 -9.33 5.96 22.21
C LYS A 53 -9.30 4.43 22.08
N LEU A 54 -8.49 3.88 21.18
CA LEU A 54 -8.28 2.44 21.09
C LEU A 54 -7.69 1.87 22.38
N LYS A 55 -6.65 2.51 22.94
CA LYS A 55 -6.05 2.12 24.23
C LYS A 55 -7.02 2.26 25.41
N GLU A 56 -7.82 3.31 25.40
CA GLU A 56 -8.78 3.59 26.47
C GLU A 56 -9.91 2.56 26.51
N LEU A 57 -10.41 2.13 25.35
CA LEU A 57 -11.70 1.44 25.25
C LEU A 57 -11.65 0.04 24.62
N TYR A 58 -10.64 -0.28 23.80
CA TYR A 58 -10.60 -1.52 23.00
C TYR A 58 -9.44 -2.43 23.34
N TRP A 59 -8.22 -1.88 23.49
CA TRP A 59 -7.03 -2.66 23.86
C TRP A 59 -7.01 -2.92 25.36
N LYS A 60 -7.78 -3.92 25.79
CA LYS A 60 -8.00 -4.32 27.19
C LYS A 60 -7.98 -5.83 27.34
N ASP A 61 -7.70 -6.30 28.56
CA ASP A 61 -7.88 -7.70 28.97
C ASP A 61 -7.21 -8.73 28.02
N GLY A 62 -6.01 -8.41 27.55
CA GLY A 62 -5.25 -9.26 26.62
C GLY A 62 -5.70 -9.18 25.15
N LYS A 63 -6.75 -8.41 24.84
CA LYS A 63 -7.19 -8.15 23.47
C LYS A 63 -6.41 -6.98 22.87
N ALA A 64 -5.30 -7.28 22.20
CA ALA A 64 -4.45 -6.25 21.58
C ALA A 64 -4.94 -5.76 20.20
N ALA A 65 -5.98 -6.38 19.62
CA ALA A 65 -6.51 -6.03 18.31
C ALA A 65 -7.95 -5.51 18.40
N ALA A 66 -8.23 -4.40 17.71
CA ALA A 66 -9.53 -3.76 17.65
C ALA A 66 -10.03 -3.68 16.20
N GLY A 67 -11.30 -4.01 15.96
CA GLY A 67 -11.89 -3.83 14.63
C GLY A 67 -12.10 -2.36 14.31
N ALA A 68 -11.55 -1.88 13.20
CA ALA A 68 -11.69 -0.47 12.79
C ALA A 68 -13.15 -0.11 12.46
N MET A 69 -13.91 -1.05 11.86
CA MET A 69 -15.32 -0.82 11.55
C MET A 69 -16.17 -0.76 12.82
N ALA A 70 -15.91 -1.64 13.79
CA ALA A 70 -16.59 -1.58 15.08
C ALA A 70 -16.33 -0.23 15.78
N PHE A 71 -15.08 0.24 15.76
CA PHE A 71 -14.75 1.58 16.26
C PHE A 71 -15.57 2.68 15.57
N TRP A 72 -15.64 2.66 14.23
CA TRP A 72 -16.44 3.60 13.47
C TRP A 72 -17.91 3.57 13.87
N GLU A 73 -18.53 2.40 13.91
CA GLU A 73 -19.94 2.30 14.25
C GLU A 73 -20.23 2.78 15.69
N ASP A 74 -19.30 2.53 16.61
CA ASP A 74 -19.42 2.99 17.99
C ASP A 74 -19.33 4.51 18.10
N THR A 75 -18.55 5.19 17.25
CA THR A 75 -18.55 6.67 17.16
C THR A 75 -19.90 7.23 16.72
N LEU A 76 -20.75 6.43 16.07
CA LEU A 76 -22.10 6.82 15.66
C LEU A 76 -23.15 6.56 16.75
N ARG A 77 -22.81 5.79 17.78
CA ARG A 77 -23.75 5.33 18.83
C ARG A 77 -23.51 6.01 20.18
N TYR A 78 -22.26 6.21 20.56
CA TYR A 78 -21.89 6.61 21.92
C TYR A 78 -21.41 8.05 22.01
N LEU A 79 -22.02 8.82 22.92
CA LEU A 79 -21.73 10.26 23.09
C LEU A 79 -20.34 10.57 23.66
N TYR A 80 -19.67 9.59 24.28
CA TYR A 80 -18.31 9.68 24.80
C TYR A 80 -17.22 9.38 23.76
N LEU A 81 -17.63 9.00 22.54
CA LEU A 81 -16.72 8.85 21.41
C LEU A 81 -16.71 10.10 20.52
N PRO A 82 -15.61 10.33 19.77
CA PRO A 82 -15.48 11.49 18.89
C PRO A 82 -16.57 11.55 17.80
N ARG A 83 -17.10 12.74 17.52
CA ARG A 83 -18.07 12.97 16.45
C ARG A 83 -17.39 13.28 15.14
N LEU A 84 -17.04 12.24 14.40
CA LEU A 84 -16.38 12.40 13.12
C LEU A 84 -17.39 12.83 12.04
N LYS A 85 -17.01 13.80 11.19
CA LYS A 85 -17.87 14.31 10.10
C LYS A 85 -18.25 13.22 9.12
N SER A 86 -17.30 12.36 8.77
CA SER A 86 -17.50 11.25 7.84
C SER A 86 -16.53 10.11 8.12
N ARG A 87 -16.79 8.97 7.47
CA ARG A 87 -15.89 7.81 7.48
C ARG A 87 -14.50 8.16 6.92
N ASP A 88 -14.41 9.14 6.02
CA ASP A 88 -13.14 9.59 5.47
C ASP A 88 -12.23 10.21 6.54
N SER A 89 -12.78 10.96 7.50
CA SER A 89 -12.00 11.53 8.61
C SER A 89 -11.29 10.45 9.42
N LEU A 90 -11.96 9.31 9.66
CA LEU A 90 -11.34 8.14 10.29
C LEU A 90 -10.36 7.44 9.35
N THR A 91 -10.72 7.28 8.07
CA THR A 91 -9.88 6.62 7.05
C THR A 91 -8.52 7.32 6.94
N GLN A 92 -8.50 8.65 6.93
CA GLN A 92 -7.26 9.43 6.88
C GLN A 92 -6.42 9.21 8.15
N ALA A 93 -7.03 9.26 9.34
CA ALA A 93 -6.33 8.99 10.60
C ALA A 93 -5.71 7.59 10.62
N ILE A 94 -6.43 6.57 10.12
CA ILE A 94 -5.95 5.20 9.99
C ILE A 94 -4.75 5.13 9.04
N ARG A 95 -4.87 5.69 7.83
CA ARG A 95 -3.78 5.66 6.82
C ARG A 95 -2.53 6.36 7.30
N THR A 96 -2.66 7.56 7.87
CA THR A 96 -1.54 8.30 8.45
C THR A 96 -0.91 7.54 9.61
N GLY A 97 -1.72 6.92 10.47
CA GLY A 97 -1.21 6.15 11.60
C GLY A 97 -0.48 4.87 11.20
N ALA A 98 -1.03 4.13 10.25
CA ALA A 98 -0.46 2.87 9.76
C ALA A 98 0.89 3.06 9.04
N ALA A 99 1.10 4.23 8.43
CA ALA A 99 2.37 4.61 7.80
C ALA A 99 3.53 4.79 8.80
N SER A 100 3.25 4.78 10.11
CA SER A 100 4.25 4.83 11.18
C SER A 100 4.18 3.58 12.06
N THR A 101 5.26 3.28 12.76
CA THR A 101 5.32 2.24 13.79
C THR A 101 4.78 2.71 15.16
N ASP A 102 4.50 4.01 15.32
CA ASP A 102 4.20 4.61 16.63
C ASP A 102 2.75 4.39 17.08
N PHE A 103 1.83 4.23 16.13
CA PHE A 103 0.39 4.35 16.40
C PHE A 103 -0.34 3.03 16.54
N PHE A 104 -0.17 2.13 15.58
CA PHE A 104 -0.74 0.78 15.57
C PHE A 104 -0.17 -0.04 14.40
N GLY A 105 -0.20 -1.36 14.54
CA GLY A 105 -0.10 -2.29 13.39
C GLY A 105 -1.48 -2.51 12.76
N THR A 106 -1.51 -3.14 11.59
CA THR A 106 -2.74 -3.51 10.89
C THR A 106 -2.76 -4.97 10.48
N ALA A 107 -3.94 -5.56 10.39
CA ALA A 107 -4.20 -6.88 9.82
C ALA A 107 -5.63 -6.97 9.28
N TYR A 108 -5.95 -8.02 8.52
CA TYR A 108 -7.30 -8.27 7.95
C TYR A 108 -7.92 -9.57 8.47
N GLY A 109 -7.28 -10.19 9.45
CA GLY A 109 -7.78 -11.39 10.10
C GLY A 109 -6.88 -11.79 11.26
N GLN A 110 -7.47 -12.53 12.19
CA GLN A 110 -6.74 -13.11 13.31
C GLN A 110 -7.28 -14.51 13.60
N GLU A 111 -6.38 -15.50 13.64
CA GLU A 111 -6.67 -16.87 14.05
C GLU A 111 -5.71 -17.25 15.18
N GLY A 112 -6.22 -17.32 16.41
CA GLY A 112 -5.38 -17.45 17.60
C GLY A 112 -4.38 -16.29 17.69
N ASP A 113 -3.09 -16.61 17.71
CA ASP A 113 -2.00 -15.64 17.78
C ASP A 113 -1.49 -15.17 16.40
N LYS A 114 -2.05 -15.71 15.31
CA LYS A 114 -1.61 -15.40 13.94
C LYS A 114 -2.48 -14.31 13.32
N TYR A 115 -1.83 -13.25 12.85
CA TYR A 115 -2.46 -12.20 12.06
C TYR A 115 -2.30 -12.43 10.56
N THR A 116 -3.41 -12.40 9.82
CA THR A 116 -3.47 -12.50 8.36
C THR A 116 -3.42 -11.10 7.74
N GLY A 117 -2.54 -10.89 6.76
CA GLY A 117 -2.36 -9.58 6.14
C GLY A 117 -1.74 -8.54 7.07
N PHE A 118 -0.87 -8.98 7.99
CA PHE A 118 -0.21 -8.11 8.97
C PHE A 118 0.76 -7.13 8.31
N HIS A 119 0.66 -5.85 8.65
CA HIS A 119 1.59 -4.79 8.26
C HIS A 119 1.81 -3.81 9.41
N ILE A 120 2.99 -3.20 9.48
CA ILE A 120 3.33 -2.14 10.44
C ILE A 120 4.32 -1.16 9.80
N GLY A 121 4.06 0.15 9.95
CA GLY A 121 4.87 1.17 9.28
C GLY A 121 4.65 1.27 7.77
N GLU A 122 3.51 0.77 7.28
CA GLU A 122 3.13 0.80 5.87
C GLU A 122 1.77 1.50 5.73
N GLY A 123 1.73 2.59 4.95
CA GLY A 123 0.55 3.45 4.81
C GLY A 123 -0.55 2.91 3.87
N ASN A 124 -0.32 1.75 3.25
CA ASN A 124 -1.26 1.15 2.29
C ASN A 124 -2.31 0.30 3.02
N VAL A 125 -3.27 0.98 3.65
CA VAL A 125 -4.36 0.35 4.39
C VAL A 125 -5.71 0.59 3.71
N GLN A 126 -6.45 -0.50 3.51
CA GLN A 126 -7.85 -0.48 3.15
C GLN A 126 -8.69 -0.51 4.42
N PHE A 127 -9.59 0.44 4.54
CA PHE A 127 -10.56 0.43 5.61
C PHE A 127 -11.82 -0.29 5.11
N ASP A 128 -12.03 -1.52 5.58
CA ASP A 128 -13.24 -2.33 5.41
C ASP A 128 -13.68 -2.93 6.76
N ASP A 129 -14.59 -3.90 6.71
CA ASP A 129 -15.13 -4.62 7.87
C ASP A 129 -14.14 -5.59 8.52
N THR A 130 -13.06 -5.95 7.82
CA THR A 130 -12.04 -6.91 8.29
C THR A 130 -10.82 -6.25 8.91
N LEU A 131 -10.61 -4.95 8.69
CA LEU A 131 -9.44 -4.22 9.21
C LEU A 131 -9.37 -4.26 10.75
N LEU A 132 -8.26 -4.79 11.25
CA LEU A 132 -7.84 -4.78 12.64
C LEU A 132 -6.75 -3.73 12.87
N LEU A 133 -6.89 -2.97 13.95
CA LEU A 133 -5.89 -2.04 14.48
C LEU A 133 -5.25 -2.66 15.73
N ILE A 134 -3.97 -2.97 15.63
CA ILE A 134 -3.21 -3.74 16.62
C ILE A 134 -2.39 -2.78 17.47
N GLU A 135 -2.42 -2.97 18.80
CA GLU A 135 -1.62 -2.18 19.74
C GLU A 135 -0.13 -2.16 19.33
N PRO A 136 0.56 -1.00 19.37
CA PRO A 136 1.93 -0.86 18.87
C PRO A 136 2.94 -1.86 19.44
N SER A 137 2.87 -2.13 20.75
CA SER A 137 3.75 -3.09 21.42
C SER A 137 3.51 -4.50 20.89
N ALA A 138 2.25 -4.94 20.83
CA ALA A 138 1.88 -6.25 20.32
C ALA A 138 2.24 -6.42 18.83
N ALA A 139 2.06 -5.37 18.02
CA ALA A 139 2.45 -5.38 16.61
C ALA A 139 3.98 -5.51 16.45
N THR A 140 4.75 -4.78 17.27
CA THR A 140 6.23 -4.85 17.26
C THR A 140 6.72 -6.23 17.70
N GLU A 141 6.13 -6.81 18.74
CA GLU A 141 6.43 -8.15 19.22
C GLU A 141 6.12 -9.21 18.15
N TYR A 142 4.97 -9.11 17.49
CA TYR A 142 4.59 -10.02 16.40
C TYR A 142 5.56 -9.93 15.21
N LEU A 143 5.96 -8.72 14.81
CA LEU A 143 6.97 -8.52 13.76
C LEU A 143 8.30 -9.21 14.13
N ALA A 144 8.73 -9.10 15.39
CA ALA A 144 9.94 -9.75 15.87
C ALA A 144 9.83 -11.29 15.84
N GLN A 145 8.65 -11.85 16.13
CA GLN A 145 8.39 -13.29 16.02
C GLN A 145 8.47 -13.78 14.57
N LEU A 146 7.88 -13.04 13.62
CA LEU A 146 7.95 -13.37 12.19
C LEU A 146 9.40 -13.40 11.69
N LYS A 147 10.22 -12.40 12.05
CA LYS A 147 11.65 -12.35 11.68
C LYS A 147 12.42 -13.56 12.22
N LYS A 148 12.22 -13.92 13.49
CA LYS A 148 12.86 -15.10 14.11
C LYS A 148 12.45 -16.40 13.42
N ALA A 149 11.18 -16.55 13.06
CA ALA A 149 10.68 -17.74 12.37
C ALA A 149 11.30 -17.88 10.97
N GLU A 150 11.46 -16.76 10.24
CA GLU A 150 12.10 -16.74 8.92
C GLU A 150 13.60 -17.10 9.00
N GLU A 151 14.31 -16.57 10.00
CA GLU A 151 15.73 -16.87 10.23
C GLU A 151 15.96 -18.35 10.58
N ALA A 152 15.10 -18.93 11.43
CA ALA A 152 15.14 -20.35 11.77
C ALA A 152 14.86 -21.25 10.56
N ALA A 153 13.93 -20.85 9.68
CA ALA A 153 13.65 -21.58 8.44
C ALA A 153 14.84 -21.55 7.46
N LYS A 154 15.57 -20.42 7.38
CA LYS A 154 16.78 -20.28 6.54
C LYS A 154 17.96 -21.10 7.04
N THR A 155 18.14 -21.25 8.36
CA THR A 155 19.25 -22.04 8.94
C THR A 155 18.98 -23.54 9.00
N GLY A 156 17.71 -23.97 9.00
CA GLY A 156 17.34 -25.39 8.98
C GLY A 156 17.55 -26.13 7.65
N SER A 157 17.83 -25.40 6.54
CA SER A 157 17.95 -25.99 5.20
C SER A 157 19.36 -26.47 4.82
N THR A 158 20.38 -26.35 5.68
CA THR A 158 21.79 -26.73 5.36
C THR A 158 22.24 -28.06 5.97
N ALA A 159 21.36 -28.84 6.59
CA ALA A 159 21.74 -30.09 7.25
C ALA A 159 20.93 -31.31 6.74
N THR A 160 21.11 -31.71 5.48
CA THR A 160 20.94 -33.11 5.06
C THR A 160 21.83 -33.39 3.85
N GLY A 161 22.96 -34.06 4.09
CA GLY A 161 23.91 -34.46 3.06
C GLY A 161 25.24 -34.96 3.63
N GLY A 162 25.21 -35.70 4.73
CA GLY A 162 26.39 -36.37 5.29
C GLY A 162 26.48 -37.80 4.76
N GLY A 163 27.45 -38.05 3.88
CA GLY A 163 27.83 -39.38 3.39
C GLY A 163 29.33 -39.40 3.07
N THR A 164 30.12 -39.88 4.03
CA THR A 164 31.58 -39.94 4.07
C THR A 164 32.14 -41.07 3.19
N SER A 165 33.22 -40.82 2.42
CA SER A 165 34.52 -41.55 2.48
C SER A 165 35.46 -41.28 1.29
N THR A 166 36.58 -40.64 1.63
CA THR A 166 38.01 -40.78 1.25
C THR A 166 38.50 -41.54 0.00
N ASP A 167 39.38 -40.83 -0.73
CA ASP A 167 40.78 -41.17 -1.11
C ASP A 167 41.16 -41.49 -2.58
N GLY A 168 42.17 -40.75 -3.04
CA GLY A 168 43.28 -41.18 -3.90
C GLY A 168 43.07 -41.43 -5.42
N GLY A 169 43.88 -40.74 -6.26
CA GLY A 169 44.38 -41.36 -7.51
C GLY A 169 44.51 -40.46 -8.74
N THR A 170 45.75 -40.14 -9.11
CA THR A 170 46.21 -39.37 -10.27
C THR A 170 46.30 -40.20 -11.57
N SER A 171 46.06 -39.53 -12.71
CA SER A 171 46.51 -39.76 -14.10
C SER A 171 46.17 -41.04 -14.89
N GLY A 172 45.70 -40.82 -16.12
CA GLY A 172 46.27 -41.50 -17.30
C GLY A 172 45.30 -41.97 -18.40
N GLY A 173 45.07 -41.12 -19.42
CA GLY A 173 45.34 -41.45 -20.83
C GLY A 173 44.33 -42.23 -21.71
N GLY A 174 43.97 -41.61 -22.84
CA GLY A 174 43.68 -42.26 -24.15
C GLY A 174 42.19 -42.39 -24.51
N ASP A 175 41.61 -41.50 -25.33
CA ASP A 175 41.56 -41.53 -26.82
C ASP A 175 40.49 -42.54 -27.34
N THR A 176 39.59 -42.31 -28.29
CA THR A 176 39.49 -41.38 -29.43
C THR A 176 38.03 -41.34 -29.93
N GLY A 177 37.64 -40.22 -30.57
CA GLY A 177 36.76 -40.20 -31.76
C GLY A 177 35.26 -39.93 -31.54
N THR A 178 34.53 -39.17 -32.35
CA THR A 178 34.85 -38.42 -33.59
C THR A 178 33.64 -37.54 -33.96
N GLY A 179 33.90 -36.31 -34.43
CA GLY A 179 33.07 -35.52 -35.38
C GLY A 179 31.83 -34.82 -34.80
N THR A 180 31.49 -33.56 -35.14
CA THR A 180 31.98 -32.67 -36.20
C THR A 180 31.54 -31.22 -35.92
N SER A 181 32.36 -30.28 -36.37
CA SER A 181 32.32 -28.80 -36.49
C SER A 181 30.96 -28.14 -36.86
N THR A 182 30.73 -26.83 -36.84
CA THR A 182 31.52 -25.60 -37.21
C THR A 182 30.64 -24.39 -36.77
N ASP A 183 31.04 -23.17 -36.40
CA ASP A 183 31.92 -22.13 -36.95
C ASP A 183 32.34 -21.18 -35.79
N GLY A 184 33.53 -20.57 -35.66
CA GLY A 184 34.47 -20.05 -36.68
C GLY A 184 34.27 -18.53 -36.80
N GLN A 185 34.89 -17.68 -35.95
CA GLN A 185 36.13 -16.90 -36.21
C GLN A 185 35.93 -15.69 -37.16
N GLY A 186 36.50 -14.50 -36.99
CA GLY A 186 37.69 -14.02 -36.26
C GLY A 186 37.72 -12.48 -36.28
N THR A 187 38.82 -11.73 -36.11
CA THR A 187 40.25 -12.01 -36.05
C THR A 187 40.96 -10.80 -35.40
N THR A 188 42.13 -11.08 -34.87
CA THR A 188 43.19 -10.31 -34.19
C THR A 188 43.68 -8.99 -34.82
N GLY A 189 44.23 -8.12 -33.96
CA GLY A 189 45.22 -7.10 -34.29
C GLY A 189 46.16 -6.83 -33.09
N THR A 190 47.44 -7.06 -33.29
CA THR A 190 48.53 -7.14 -32.29
C THR A 190 49.18 -5.77 -32.01
N GLY A 191 49.52 -5.53 -30.73
CA GLY A 191 50.78 -4.91 -30.25
C GLY A 191 51.09 -3.43 -30.56
N GLY A 192 51.21 -2.62 -29.51
CA GLY A 192 51.84 -1.30 -29.56
C GLY A 192 52.02 -0.67 -28.18
N THR A 193 53.24 -0.72 -27.67
CA THR A 193 53.72 -0.12 -26.41
C THR A 193 53.65 1.41 -26.46
N GLY A 194 53.13 2.08 -25.41
CA GLY A 194 53.33 3.52 -25.22
C GLY A 194 52.26 4.25 -24.42
N THR A 195 52.64 4.65 -23.21
CA THR A 195 52.28 5.93 -22.55
C THR A 195 50.85 6.12 -22.02
N THR A 196 50.80 6.19 -20.69
CA THR A 196 49.97 7.06 -19.82
C THR A 196 48.75 7.73 -20.47
N GLY A 197 47.56 7.26 -20.10
CA GLY A 197 46.30 7.93 -20.37
C GLY A 197 45.19 7.37 -19.49
N THR A 198 44.83 8.11 -18.46
CA THR A 198 43.69 7.86 -17.57
C THR A 198 42.40 7.97 -18.39
N GLY A 199 41.99 6.87 -19.02
CA GLY A 199 40.75 6.79 -19.81
C GLY A 199 39.62 6.20 -18.98
N THR A 200 38.87 7.06 -18.30
CA THR A 200 37.59 6.68 -17.70
C THR A 200 36.62 6.27 -18.81
N THR A 201 36.29 4.98 -18.89
CA THR A 201 35.18 4.48 -19.70
C THR A 201 33.88 5.04 -19.14
N THR A 202 33.43 6.17 -19.70
CA THR A 202 32.12 6.73 -19.35
C THR A 202 31.06 5.81 -19.92
N ALA A 203 30.45 4.99 -19.08
CA ALA A 203 29.33 4.14 -19.44
C ALA A 203 28.21 4.99 -20.08
N THR A 204 27.75 4.59 -21.25
CA THR A 204 26.72 5.31 -22.00
C THR A 204 25.39 5.20 -21.25
N LYS A 205 24.75 6.34 -20.95
CA LYS A 205 23.48 6.37 -20.22
C LYS A 205 22.32 5.85 -21.11
N PRO A 206 21.34 5.14 -20.54
CA PRO A 206 20.11 4.76 -21.25
C PRO A 206 19.37 5.99 -21.80
N LYS A 207 18.76 5.86 -22.99
CA LYS A 207 18.13 6.98 -23.71
C LYS A 207 16.60 6.86 -23.85
N SER A 208 16.01 5.71 -23.52
CA SER A 208 14.58 5.49 -23.58
C SER A 208 14.15 4.42 -22.57
N PHE A 209 12.90 4.51 -22.13
CA PHE A 209 12.22 3.52 -21.31
C PHE A 209 10.93 3.11 -22.01
N HIS A 210 10.69 1.80 -22.10
CA HIS A 210 9.44 1.23 -22.59
C HIS A 210 9.04 0.09 -21.65
N GLY A 211 7.80 0.13 -21.16
CA GLY A 211 7.29 -0.86 -20.21
C GLY A 211 5.78 -1.01 -20.35
N SER A 212 5.31 -2.23 -20.09
CA SER A 212 3.88 -2.55 -20.01
C SER A 212 3.64 -3.45 -18.80
N ILE A 213 2.45 -3.35 -18.23
CA ILE A 213 2.02 -4.18 -17.10
C ILE A 213 0.63 -4.71 -17.40
N GLN A 214 0.41 -6.02 -17.18
CA GLN A 214 -0.93 -6.60 -17.20
C GLN A 214 -1.57 -6.42 -15.83
N ILE A 215 -2.73 -5.78 -15.79
CA ILE A 215 -3.44 -5.47 -14.55
C ILE A 215 -4.77 -6.20 -14.54
N LYS A 216 -5.10 -6.85 -13.41
CA LYS A 216 -6.44 -7.41 -13.20
C LYS A 216 -7.48 -6.28 -13.13
N PRO A 217 -8.63 -6.40 -13.80
CA PRO A 217 -9.64 -5.33 -13.81
C PRO A 217 -10.07 -4.85 -12.42
N SER A 218 -10.17 -5.77 -11.45
CA SER A 218 -10.53 -5.46 -10.06
C SER A 218 -9.53 -4.56 -9.34
N ALA A 219 -8.26 -4.56 -9.76
CA ALA A 219 -7.18 -3.75 -9.19
C ALA A 219 -6.75 -2.59 -10.12
N ALA A 220 -7.43 -2.39 -11.26
CA ALA A 220 -7.06 -1.40 -12.28
C ALA A 220 -6.91 0.01 -11.72
N LYS A 221 -7.86 0.46 -10.89
CA LYS A 221 -7.81 1.80 -10.29
C LYS A 221 -6.61 1.99 -9.36
N MET A 222 -6.29 1.00 -8.52
CA MET A 222 -5.15 1.06 -7.61
C MET A 222 -3.83 1.08 -8.37
N HIS A 223 -3.64 0.14 -9.31
CA HIS A 223 -2.40 0.06 -10.08
C HIS A 223 -2.18 1.26 -10.98
N LEU A 224 -3.23 1.85 -11.57
CA LEU A 224 -3.07 3.08 -12.36
C LEU A 224 -2.58 4.25 -11.51
N VAL A 225 -3.00 4.34 -10.24
CA VAL A 225 -2.47 5.35 -9.30
C VAL A 225 -1.02 5.03 -8.94
N GLN A 226 -0.68 3.78 -8.63
CA GLN A 226 0.71 3.39 -8.35
C GLN A 226 1.64 3.65 -9.54
N VAL A 227 1.22 3.31 -10.77
CA VAL A 227 2.00 3.60 -11.98
C VAL A 227 2.17 5.10 -12.17
N ALA A 228 1.15 5.91 -11.85
CA ALA A 228 1.26 7.36 -11.87
C ALA A 228 2.32 7.88 -10.88
N ASP A 229 2.27 7.42 -9.63
CA ASP A 229 3.12 7.90 -8.55
C ASP A 229 4.57 7.38 -8.64
N GLU A 230 4.73 6.11 -8.99
CA GLU A 230 6.04 5.44 -8.93
C GLU A 230 6.80 5.50 -10.25
N ILE A 231 6.12 5.52 -11.40
CA ILE A 231 6.81 5.50 -12.71
C ILE A 231 6.63 6.82 -13.44
N ILE A 232 5.40 7.28 -13.64
CA ILE A 232 5.13 8.49 -14.42
C ILE A 232 5.70 9.72 -13.72
N ALA A 233 5.51 9.86 -12.40
CA ALA A 233 6.02 11.00 -11.66
C ALA A 233 7.56 11.04 -11.64
N LEU A 234 8.24 9.88 -11.53
CA LEU A 234 9.70 9.81 -11.61
C LEU A 234 10.21 10.25 -12.99
N LEU A 235 9.60 9.73 -14.07
CA LEU A 235 9.98 10.09 -15.43
C LEU A 235 9.67 11.55 -15.75
N ALA A 236 8.53 12.07 -15.29
CA ALA A 236 8.13 13.46 -15.47
C ALA A 236 8.97 14.44 -14.63
N GLY A 237 9.67 13.94 -13.61
CA GLY A 237 10.60 14.73 -12.78
C GLY A 237 11.86 15.17 -13.52
N ASP A 238 12.23 14.54 -14.64
CA ASP A 238 13.33 15.00 -15.49
C ASP A 238 12.81 16.00 -16.54
N PRO A 239 13.26 17.28 -16.53
CA PRO A 239 12.80 18.29 -17.48
C PRO A 239 13.19 18.02 -18.94
N ASN A 240 14.10 17.06 -19.19
CA ASN A 240 14.51 16.66 -20.53
C ASN A 240 13.76 15.42 -21.05
N ALA A 241 12.90 14.81 -20.23
CA ALA A 241 12.09 13.67 -20.64
C ALA A 241 10.84 14.11 -21.40
N SER A 242 10.55 13.44 -22.51
CA SER A 242 9.28 13.58 -23.23
C SER A 242 8.47 12.30 -23.08
N LEU A 243 7.30 12.39 -22.45
CA LEU A 243 6.47 11.24 -22.10
C LEU A 243 5.28 11.14 -23.05
N ASN A 244 5.02 9.92 -23.53
CA ASN A 244 3.78 9.55 -24.20
C ASN A 244 3.20 8.33 -23.48
N ILE A 245 1.98 8.49 -22.94
CA ILE A 245 1.31 7.48 -22.12
C ILE A 245 0.06 7.02 -22.85
N THR A 246 -0.08 5.71 -23.04
CA THR A 246 -1.24 5.08 -23.68
C THR A 246 -1.83 4.04 -22.73
N LEU A 247 -3.14 4.10 -22.50
CA LEU A 247 -3.89 3.07 -21.78
C LEU A 247 -4.72 2.27 -22.79
N GLU A 248 -4.49 0.95 -22.82
CA GLU A 248 -5.23 0.01 -23.66
C GLU A 248 -6.17 -0.83 -22.80
N ILE A 249 -7.42 -0.98 -23.25
CA ILE A 249 -8.45 -1.76 -22.55
C ILE A 249 -9.02 -2.77 -23.55
N ASN A 250 -8.84 -4.05 -23.28
CA ASN A 250 -9.45 -5.14 -24.04
C ASN A 250 -10.52 -5.83 -23.17
N ALA A 251 -11.71 -6.04 -23.73
CA ALA A 251 -12.82 -6.71 -23.08
C ALA A 251 -13.53 -7.65 -24.07
N GLU A 252 -13.63 -8.92 -23.70
CA GLU A 252 -14.27 -9.95 -24.52
C GLU A 252 -15.68 -10.25 -24.00
N PHE A 253 -16.65 -10.32 -24.91
CA PHE A 253 -18.03 -10.67 -24.61
C PHE A 253 -18.42 -11.88 -25.48
N PRO A 254 -18.15 -13.13 -25.04
CA PRO A 254 -18.40 -14.33 -25.85
C PRO A 254 -19.86 -14.51 -26.29
N SER A 255 -20.81 -13.94 -25.54
CA SER A 255 -22.24 -13.95 -25.87
C SER A 255 -22.77 -12.61 -26.39
N GLY A 256 -21.87 -11.67 -26.71
CA GLY A 256 -22.19 -10.28 -27.03
C GLY A 256 -22.36 -9.40 -25.80
N ALA A 257 -21.95 -8.14 -25.90
CA ALA A 257 -22.22 -7.13 -24.87
C ALA A 257 -23.69 -6.71 -24.95
N SER A 258 -24.31 -6.38 -23.82
CA SER A 258 -25.65 -5.79 -23.84
C SER A 258 -25.63 -4.38 -24.44
N ASP A 259 -26.74 -3.97 -25.05
CA ASP A 259 -26.87 -2.61 -25.61
C ASP A 259 -26.63 -1.52 -24.56
N GLN A 260 -27.05 -1.78 -23.32
CA GLN A 260 -26.81 -0.87 -22.20
C GLN A 260 -25.31 -0.70 -21.91
N ILE A 261 -24.54 -1.79 -21.88
CA ILE A 261 -23.09 -1.73 -21.66
C ILE A 261 -22.42 -1.03 -22.84
N LYS A 262 -22.75 -1.43 -24.07
CA LYS A 262 -22.19 -0.85 -25.29
C LYS A 262 -22.41 0.65 -25.35
N ARG A 263 -23.63 1.11 -25.05
CA ARG A 263 -23.97 2.53 -24.99
C ARG A 263 -23.20 3.26 -23.89
N ALA A 264 -23.27 2.78 -22.64
CA ALA A 264 -22.64 3.45 -21.51
C ALA A 264 -21.12 3.57 -21.67
N VAL A 265 -20.44 2.52 -22.16
CA VAL A 265 -19.00 2.55 -22.40
C VAL A 265 -18.65 3.48 -23.56
N SER A 266 -19.42 3.47 -24.65
CA SER A 266 -19.18 4.37 -25.79
C SER A 266 -19.35 5.85 -25.43
N GLU A 267 -20.38 6.17 -24.64
CA GLU A 267 -20.61 7.53 -24.14
C GLU A 267 -19.47 7.98 -23.21
N ASN A 268 -19.08 7.15 -22.24
CA ASN A 268 -17.96 7.46 -21.32
C ASN A 268 -16.62 7.58 -22.05
N ALA A 269 -16.31 6.67 -22.98
CA ALA A 269 -15.08 6.74 -23.77
C ALA A 269 -15.01 8.03 -24.60
N SER A 270 -16.16 8.50 -25.10
CA SER A 270 -16.25 9.80 -25.78
C SER A 270 -15.96 10.96 -24.83
N ALA A 271 -16.59 10.98 -23.66
CA ALA A 271 -16.39 12.02 -22.66
C ALA A 271 -14.95 12.07 -22.13
N LEU A 272 -14.30 10.92 -22.03
CA LEU A 272 -12.91 10.77 -21.57
C LEU A 272 -11.87 10.95 -22.68
N GLY A 273 -12.29 11.23 -23.92
CA GLY A 273 -11.37 11.55 -25.01
C GLY A 273 -10.61 10.36 -25.60
N PHE A 274 -11.17 9.15 -25.54
CA PHE A 274 -10.57 7.97 -26.19
C PHE A 274 -10.44 8.22 -27.69
N LYS A 275 -9.20 8.10 -28.21
CA LYS A 275 -8.90 8.24 -29.63
C LYS A 275 -9.36 7.04 -30.45
N THR A 276 -9.27 5.85 -29.87
CA THR A 276 -9.72 4.59 -30.47
C THR A 276 -10.79 3.97 -29.57
N LYS A 277 -11.98 3.72 -30.14
CA LYS A 277 -13.11 3.06 -29.48
C LYS A 277 -13.91 2.29 -30.53
N ALA A 278 -13.59 1.03 -30.73
CA ALA A 278 -14.29 0.15 -31.67
C ALA A 278 -15.00 -0.97 -30.90
N TRP A 279 -16.17 -1.36 -31.40
CA TRP A 279 -16.82 -2.61 -31.02
C TRP A 279 -16.82 -3.48 -32.27
N GLU A 280 -16.30 -4.70 -32.14
CA GLU A 280 -16.29 -5.71 -33.20
C GLU A 280 -17.44 -6.71 -33.02
#